data_AF-A0A0R2CZA0-F1
#
_entry.id   AF-A0A0R2CZA0-F1
#
_cell.length_a   1.000
_cell.length_b   1.000
_cell.length_c   1.000
_cell.angle_alpha   90.00
_cell.angle_beta   90.00
_cell.angle_gamma   90.00
#
_symmetry.space_group_name_H-M   'P 1'
#
loop_
_entity.id
_entity.type
_entity.pdbx_description
1 polymer ?
#
loop_
_entity_poly.entity_id
_entity_poly.type
_entity_poly.pdbx_seq_one_letter_code
_entity_poly.pdbx_strand_id
1 'polypeptide(L)' 'MQPSKTNDAMSALTGGADDLFAKQKPRGFEAFMQKTTLVLGIIFFALSLALVWISSH' A
#
# COMPACT_ATOMS: atom_id res chain seq x y z
N MET A 1 5.86 -6.46 41.93
CA MET A 1 5.23 -6.88 40.67
C MET A 1 5.44 -5.76 39.67
N GLN A 2 6.36 -5.89 38.71
CA GLN A 2 6.49 -4.97 37.58
C GLN A 2 5.61 -5.53 36.45
N PRO A 3 4.34 -5.08 36.31
CA PRO A 3 3.39 -5.65 35.36
C PRO A 3 3.63 -5.13 33.93
N SER A 4 4.48 -4.10 33.78
CA SER A 4 4.69 -3.41 32.51
C SER A 4 5.29 -4.29 31.42
N LYS A 5 6.25 -5.18 31.76
CA LYS A 5 6.91 -6.04 30.76
C LYS A 5 6.04 -7.20 30.27
N THR A 6 5.05 -7.63 31.06
CA THR A 6 4.13 -8.73 30.69
C THR A 6 2.99 -8.24 29.81
N ASN A 7 2.51 -7.00 30.03
CA ASN A 7 1.48 -6.39 29.19
C ASN A 7 1.96 -6.13 27.75
N ASP A 8 3.19 -5.67 27.58
CA ASP A 8 3.76 -5.44 26.23
C ASP A 8 3.89 -6.75 25.44
N ALA A 9 4.32 -7.83 26.08
CA ALA A 9 4.43 -9.15 25.46
C ALA A 9 3.05 -9.77 25.15
N MET A 10 2.06 -9.55 26.02
CA MET A 10 0.68 -9.99 25.81
C MET A 10 -0.01 -9.21 24.68
N SER A 11 0.14 -7.87 24.61
CA SER A 11 -0.39 -7.06 23.51
C SER A 11 0.23 -7.41 22.15
N ALA A 12 1.50 -7.80 22.11
CA ALA A 12 2.15 -8.32 20.90
C ALA A 12 1.64 -9.72 20.50
N LEU A 13 1.35 -10.59 21.47
CA LEU A 13 0.85 -11.95 21.23
C LEU A 13 -0.64 -12.00 20.85
N THR A 14 -1.47 -11.12 21.41
CA THR A 14 -2.91 -11.06 21.09
C THR A 14 -3.20 -10.37 19.76
N GLY A 15 -2.16 -9.95 19.03
CA GLY A 15 -2.29 -9.30 17.73
C GLY A 15 -3.03 -7.98 17.87
N GLY A 16 -2.37 -6.97 18.46
CA GLY A 16 -2.88 -5.61 18.49
C GLY A 16 -3.41 -5.20 17.11
N ALA A 17 -4.74 -5.25 16.96
CA ALA A 17 -5.41 -5.04 15.68
C ALA A 17 -5.03 -3.66 15.09
N ASP A 18 -4.72 -2.71 15.96
CA ASP A 18 -4.24 -1.39 15.60
C ASP A 18 -2.93 -1.41 14.82
N ASP A 19 -2.05 -2.40 14.97
CA ASP A 19 -0.76 -2.47 14.26
C ASP A 19 -0.90 -3.18 12.89
N LEU A 20 -1.81 -4.16 12.78
CA LEU A 20 -2.13 -4.82 11.50
C LEU A 20 -2.94 -3.90 10.56
N PHE A 21 -3.71 -2.97 11.12
CA PHE A 21 -4.43 -1.93 10.39
C PHE A 21 -3.79 -0.55 10.53
N ALA A 22 -2.61 -0.45 11.16
CA ALA A 22 -1.84 0.78 11.20
C ALA A 22 -1.49 1.18 9.77
N LYS A 23 -2.22 2.16 9.23
CA LYS A 23 -1.94 2.70 7.91
C LYS A 23 -0.66 3.51 7.97
N GLN A 24 0.48 2.83 7.85
CA GLN A 24 1.76 3.49 7.73
C GLN A 24 1.73 4.32 6.44
N LYS A 25 1.93 5.63 6.58
CA LYS A 25 2.05 6.53 5.44
C LYS A 25 3.27 6.07 4.63
N PRO A 26 3.13 5.64 3.37
CA PRO A 26 4.28 5.32 2.54
C PRO A 26 5.14 6.59 2.40
N ARG A 27 6.45 6.47 2.58
CA ARG A 27 7.41 7.59 2.58
C ARG A 27 8.59 7.27 1.67
N GLY A 28 9.23 8.32 1.16
CA GLY A 28 10.44 8.19 0.33
C GLY A 28 10.21 7.33 -0.91
N PHE A 29 11.05 6.30 -1.06
CA PHE A 29 11.07 5.43 -2.24
C PHE A 29 9.80 4.60 -2.43
N GLU A 30 9.17 4.15 -1.33
CA GLU A 30 7.94 3.36 -1.40
C GLU A 30 6.77 4.17 -1.99
N ALA A 31 6.62 5.42 -1.54
CA ALA A 31 5.61 6.33 -2.09
C ALA A 31 5.87 6.67 -3.56
N PHE A 32 7.14 6.78 -3.96
CA PHE A 32 7.53 6.99 -5.35
C PHE A 32 7.16 5.79 -6.21
N MET A 33 7.52 4.56 -5.80
CA MET A 33 7.16 3.33 -6.50
C MET A 33 5.65 3.21 -6.69
N GLN A 34 4.86 3.43 -5.64
CA GLN A 34 3.39 3.40 -5.73
C GLN A 34 2.84 4.39 -6.76
N LYS A 35 3.31 5.65 -6.73
CA LYS A 35 2.86 6.68 -7.69
C LYS A 35 3.30 6.33 -9.11
N THR A 36 4.52 5.85 -9.29
CA THR A 36 5.05 5.47 -10.60
C THR A 36 4.27 4.31 -11.20
N THR A 37 3.98 3.25 -10.44
CA THR A 37 3.14 2.14 -10.90
C THR A 37 1.74 2.61 -11.27
N LEU A 38 1.14 3.51 -10.49
CA LEU A 38 -0.17 4.09 -10.79
C LEU A 38 -0.14 4.85 -12.12
N VAL A 39 0.85 5.73 -12.32
CA VAL A 39 0.99 6.53 -13.55
C VAL A 39 1.21 5.63 -14.76
N LEU A 40 2.10 4.64 -14.65
CA LEU A 40 2.35 3.68 -15.72
C LEU A 40 1.09 2.86 -16.07
N GLY A 41 0.32 2.44 -15.06
CA GLY A 41 -0.95 1.74 -15.27
C GLY A 41 -1.95 2.61 -16.04
N ILE A 42 -2.13 3.87 -15.63
CA ILE A 42 -3.03 4.81 -16.32
C ILE A 42 -2.58 5.01 -17.78
N ILE A 43 -1.29 5.24 -18.02
CA ILE A 43 -0.75 5.42 -19.37
C ILE A 43 -0.99 4.16 -20.21
N PHE A 44 -0.73 2.98 -19.66
CA PHE A 44 -0.93 1.71 -20.36
C PHE A 44 -2.37 1.53 -20.82
N PHE A 45 -3.34 1.76 -19.93
CA PHE A 45 -4.76 1.64 -20.28
C PHE A 45 -5.24 2.74 -21.22
N ALA A 46 -4.75 3.97 -21.06
CA ALA A 46 -5.06 5.05 -21.99
C ALA A 46 -4.56 4.73 -23.42
N LEU A 47 -3.32 4.23 -23.52
CA LEU A 47 -2.73 3.83 -24.79
C LEU A 47 -3.43 2.61 -25.39
N SER A 48 -3.82 1.62 -24.59
CA SER A 48 -4.53 0.44 -25.09
C SER A 48 -5.91 0.82 -25.66
N LEU A 49 -6.66 1.69 -24.97
CA LEU A 49 -7.94 2.20 -25.45
C LEU A 49 -7.76 3.06 -26.71
N ALA A 50 -6.75 3.92 -26.74
CA ALA A 50 -6.43 4.71 -27.93
C ALA A 50 -6.08 3.82 -29.13
N LEU A 51 -5.30 2.75 -28.92
CA LEU A 51 -4.94 1.80 -29.96
C LEU A 51 -6.15 1.04 -30.49
N VAL A 52 -7.06 0.60 -29.60
CA VAL A 52 -8.33 -0.03 -30.01
C VAL A 52 -9.14 0.94 -30.86
N TRP A 53 -9.27 2.19 -30.44
CA TRP A 53 -10.00 3.20 -31.20
C TRP A 53 -9.39 3.41 -32.60
N ILE A 54 -8.06 3.62 -32.68
CA ILE A 54 -7.33 3.78 -33.93
C ILE A 54 -7.46 2.54 -34.83
N SER A 55 -7.35 1.34 -34.27
CA SER A 55 -7.45 0.09 -35.04
C SER A 55 -8.87 -0.23 -35.51
N SER A 56 -9.88 0.33 -34.85
CA SER A 56 -11.30 0.11 -35.17
C SER A 56 -11.86 1.09 -36.21
N HIS A 57 -11.08 2.12 -36.57
CA HIS A 57 -11.40 3.09 -37.63
C HIS A 57 -10.50 2.84 -38.85
#